data_AF-A0A2P8VRZ8-F1
#
_entry.id   AF-A0A2P8VRZ8-F1
#
_cell.length_a   1.000
_cell.length_b   1.000
_cell.length_c   1.000
_cell.angle_alpha   90.00
_cell.angle_beta   90.00
_cell.angle_gamma   90.00
#
_symmetry.space_group_name_H-M   'P 1'
#
loop_
_entity.id
_entity.type
_entity.pdbx_description
1 polymer ?
#
loop_
_entity_poly.entity_id
_entity_poly.type
_entity_poly.pdbx_seq_one_letter_code
_entity_poly.pdbx_strand_id
1 'polypeptide(L)' 'MKDYDISPLLSKSVFAPLQQAAFFKSFTIAPGGYGIVWNEDIDISEYELWRNGTAPKPAGIAPENLTISPIDAKAR' A
#
# COMPACT_ATOMS: atom_id res chain seq x y z
N MET A 1 -9.78 2.55 4.00
CA MET A 1 -8.85 2.60 2.85
C MET A 1 -7.50 2.12 3.34
N LYS A 2 -6.69 1.46 2.51
CA LYS A 2 -5.32 1.01 2.81
C LYS A 2 -4.42 1.44 1.65
N ASP A 3 -3.19 1.82 1.97
CA ASP A 3 -2.16 2.11 0.97
C ASP A 3 -1.28 0.87 0.80
N TYR A 4 -1.16 0.39 -0.44
CA TYR A 4 -0.35 -0.79 -0.78
C TYR A 4 0.89 -0.35 -1.55
N ASP A 5 2.07 -0.73 -1.04
CA ASP A 5 3.34 -0.50 -1.72
C ASP A 5 3.65 -1.69 -2.66
N ILE A 6 3.72 -1.43 -3.96
CA ILE A 6 4.04 -2.45 -4.97
C ILE A 6 5.55 -2.73 -5.06
N SER A 7 6.40 -1.88 -4.48
CA SER A 7 7.85 -1.97 -4.62
C SER A 7 8.43 -3.34 -4.28
N PRO A 8 7.95 -4.06 -3.23
CA PRO A 8 8.40 -5.42 -2.95
C PRO A 8 8.13 -6.42 -4.09
N LEU A 9 7.03 -6.24 -4.83
CA LEU A 9 6.68 -7.10 -5.96
C LEU A 9 7.61 -6.88 -7.14
N LEU A 10 8.06 -5.64 -7.37
CA LEU A 10 8.95 -5.27 -8.47
C LEU A 10 10.32 -5.98 -8.42
N SER A 11 10.68 -6.58 -7.28
CA SER A 11 11.87 -7.44 -7.15
C SER A 11 11.77 -8.75 -7.94
N LYS A 12 10.55 -9.19 -8.29
CA LYS A 12 10.32 -10.41 -9.05
C LYS A 12 10.17 -10.07 -10.53
N SER A 13 10.84 -10.86 -11.38
CA SER A 13 10.86 -10.65 -12.84
C SER A 13 9.45 -10.56 -13.46
N VAL A 14 8.49 -11.36 -12.97
CA VAL A 14 7.10 -11.36 -13.45
C VAL A 14 6.40 -9.99 -13.29
N PHE A 15 6.79 -9.19 -12.30
CA PHE A 15 6.22 -7.87 -12.04
C PHE A 15 7.03 -6.72 -12.68
N ALA A 16 8.12 -7.01 -13.39
CA ALA A 16 8.93 -5.98 -14.06
C ALA A 16 8.11 -5.05 -14.98
N PRO A 17 7.09 -5.51 -15.72
CA PRO A 17 6.24 -4.63 -16.53
C PRO A 17 5.55 -3.51 -15.75
N LEU A 18 5.28 -3.71 -14.45
CA LEU A 18 4.64 -2.70 -13.59
C LEU A 18 5.51 -1.47 -13.33
N GLN A 19 6.81 -1.50 -13.69
CA GLN A 19 7.67 -0.31 -13.65
C GLN A 19 7.27 0.73 -14.72
N GLN A 20 6.59 0.31 -15.78
CA GLN A 20 6.10 1.22 -16.81
C GLN A 20 4.80 1.89 -16.34
N ALA A 21 4.82 3.20 -16.16
CA ALA A 21 3.69 3.96 -15.63
C ALA A 21 2.38 3.78 -16.43
N ALA A 22 2.47 3.61 -17.76
CA ALA A 22 1.31 3.37 -18.61
C ALA A 22 0.66 2.01 -18.33
N PHE A 23 1.48 0.96 -18.21
CA PHE A 23 1.03 -0.38 -17.87
C PHE A 23 0.53 -0.44 -16.42
N PHE A 24 1.25 0.18 -15.47
CA PHE A 24 0.81 0.24 -14.08
C PHE A 24 -0.60 0.82 -13.93
N LYS A 25 -0.96 1.84 -14.72
CA LYS A 25 -2.28 2.46 -14.69
C LYS A 25 -3.37 1.70 -15.45
N SER A 26 -3.03 0.65 -16.19
CA SER A 26 -3.99 -0.10 -17.01
C SER A 26 -4.65 -1.27 -16.28
N PHE A 27 -4.57 -1.32 -14.95
CA PHE A 27 -5.21 -2.39 -14.17
C PHE A 27 -6.73 -2.33 -14.27
N THR A 28 -7.36 -3.48 -14.08
CA THR A 28 -8.80 -3.63 -13.96
C THR A 28 -9.14 -4.41 -12.70
N ILE A 29 -10.38 -4.32 -12.24
CA ILE A 29 -10.86 -5.13 -11.13
C ILE A 29 -11.09 -6.56 -11.64
N ALA A 30 -10.60 -7.55 -10.91
CA ALA A 30 -10.79 -8.96 -11.23
C ALA A 30 -12.29 -9.31 -11.35
N PRO A 31 -12.69 -10.22 -12.26
CA PRO A 31 -14.07 -10.72 -12.29
C PRO A 31 -14.47 -11.27 -10.91
N GLY A 32 -15.52 -10.69 -10.31
CA GLY A 32 -15.96 -11.01 -8.95
C GLY A 32 -15.53 -10.00 -7.87
N GLY A 33 -14.63 -9.06 -8.17
CA GLY A 33 -14.32 -7.93 -7.28
C GLY A 33 -13.21 -8.18 -6.25
N TYR A 34 -12.55 -9.34 -6.30
CA TYR A 34 -11.60 -9.79 -5.26
C TYR A 34 -10.12 -9.56 -5.60
N GLY A 35 -9.79 -8.52 -6.38
CA GLY A 35 -8.42 -8.21 -6.74
C GLY A 35 -8.29 -7.25 -7.90
N ILE A 36 -7.04 -6.99 -8.29
CA ILE A 36 -6.68 -6.18 -9.46
C ILE A 36 -5.85 -7.01 -10.43
N VAL A 37 -6.10 -6.83 -11.73
CA VAL A 37 -5.51 -7.62 -12.81
C VAL A 37 -4.99 -6.69 -13.89
N TRP A 38 -3.76 -6.94 -14.34
CA TRP A 38 -3.16 -6.26 -15.49
C TRP A 38 -3.21 -7.12 -16.75
N ASN A 39 -2.92 -8.41 -16.62
CA ASN A 39 -2.97 -9.40 -17.70
C ASN A 39 -3.11 -10.81 -17.09
N GLU A 40 -2.97 -11.84 -17.93
CA GLU A 40 -3.08 -13.25 -17.50
C GLU A 40 -1.98 -13.71 -16.54
N ASP A 41 -0.84 -13.01 -16.49
CA ASP A 41 0.32 -13.36 -15.67
C ASP A 41 0.47 -12.49 -14.41
N ILE A 42 -0.19 -11.33 -14.39
CA ILE A 42 0.01 -10.28 -13.38
C ILE A 42 -1.33 -9.88 -12.78
N ASP A 43 -1.59 -10.43 -11.60
CA ASP A 43 -2.70 -10.08 -10.73
C ASP A 43 -2.23 -9.90 -9.28
N ILE A 44 -3.03 -9.15 -8.51
CA ILE A 44 -2.89 -9.01 -7.06
C ILE A 44 -4.24 -9.28 -6.43
N SER A 45 -4.32 -10.35 -5.63
CA SER A 45 -5.53 -10.73 -4.90
C SER A 45 -5.89 -9.73 -3.81
N GLU A 46 -7.17 -9.67 -3.44
CA GLU A 46 -7.68 -8.92 -2.29
C GLU A 46 -6.92 -9.28 -1.02
N TYR A 47 -6.64 -10.57 -0.81
CA TYR A 47 -5.91 -11.03 0.37
C TYR A 47 -4.54 -10.36 0.49
N GLU A 48 -3.79 -10.30 -0.62
CA GLU A 48 -2.48 -9.64 -0.68
C GLU A 48 -2.61 -8.13 -0.39
N LEU A 49 -3.57 -7.46 -1.04
CA LEU A 49 -3.86 -6.04 -0.81
C LEU A 49 -4.24 -5.74 0.64
N TRP A 50 -5.07 -6.58 1.25
CA TRP A 50 -5.55 -6.39 2.62
C TRP A 50 -4.48 -6.69 3.66
N ARG A 51 -3.71 -7.77 3.47
CA ARG A 51 -2.68 -8.22 4.39
C ARG A 51 -1.48 -7.30 4.42
N ASN A 52 -1.01 -6.85 3.26
CA ASN A 52 0.21 -6.06 3.14
C ASN A 52 -0.07 -4.55 2.92
N GLY A 53 -1.33 -4.16 2.76
CA GLY A 53 -1.75 -2.77 2.77
C GLY A 53 -1.63 -2.14 4.17
N THR A 54 -1.03 -0.96 4.22
CA THR A 54 -0.83 -0.17 5.43
C THR A 54 -1.98 0.81 5.65
N ALA A 55 -2.16 1.28 6.88
CA ALA A 55 -3.11 2.36 7.14
C ALA A 55 -2.70 3.59 6.31
N PRO A 56 -3.63 4.24 5.62
CA PRO A 56 -3.33 5.37 4.78
C PRO A 56 -2.72 6.43 5.67
N LYS A 57 -1.64 7.06 5.19
CA LYS A 57 -0.94 8.07 5.98
C LYS A 57 -1.98 9.10 6.43
N PRO A 58 -2.16 9.34 7.74
CA PRO A 58 -3.15 10.31 8.19
C PRO A 58 -2.81 11.64 7.52
N ALA A 59 -3.77 12.18 6.77
CA ALA A 59 -3.64 13.47 6.13
C ALA A 59 -3.44 14.53 7.23
N GLY A 60 -2.18 14.93 7.46
CA GLY A 60 -1.86 16.10 8.28
C GLY A 60 -1.47 15.89 9.74
N ILE A 61 -0.84 14.78 10.14
CA ILE A 61 -0.05 14.79 11.39
C ILE A 61 1.41 14.47 11.06
N ALA A 62 2.23 15.51 11.02
CA ALA A 62 3.66 15.39 10.88
C ALA A 62 4.25 14.60 12.08
N PRO A 63 5.29 13.78 11.87
CA PRO A 63 5.88 12.94 12.92
C PRO A 63 6.51 13.74 14.07
N GLU A 64 6.70 15.06 13.96
CA GLU A 64 7.23 15.89 15.06
C GLU A 64 6.30 16.02 16.28
N ASN A 65 5.00 15.75 16.15
CA ASN A 65 4.04 15.96 17.25
C ASN A 65 3.88 14.77 18.20
N LEU A 66 4.74 13.76 18.12
CA LEU A 66 4.80 12.64 19.08
C LEU A 66 5.84 12.83 20.19
N THR A 67 6.44 14.02 20.31
CA THR A 67 7.27 14.33 21.48
C THR A 67 6.36 14.57 22.68
N ILE A 68 6.05 13.50 23.41
CA ILE A 68 5.57 13.60 24.80
C ILE A 68 6.62 14.40 25.56
N SER A 69 6.33 15.67 25.85
CA SER A 69 7.18 16.47 26.73
C SER A 69 7.26 15.74 28.09
N PRO A 70 8.41 15.64 28.76
CA PRO A 70 8.56 14.89 30.03
C PRO A 70 7.74 15.41 31.22
N ILE A 71 6.76 16.29 31.01
CA ILE A 71 6.12 17.09 32.06
C ILE A 71 4.94 16.35 32.72
N ASP A 72 4.39 15.29 32.10
CA ASP A 72 3.28 14.54 32.70
C ASP A 72 3.71 13.55 33.80
N ALA A 73 4.99 13.46 34.12
CA ALA A 73 5.50 12.63 35.22
C ALA A 73 5.55 13.33 36.59
N LYS A 74 4.90 14.49 36.78
CA LYS A 74 4.77 15.07 38.13
C LYS A 74 3.46 15.83 38.35
N ALA A 75 2.42 15.08 38.72
CA ALA A 75 1.34 15.62 39.54
C ALA A 75 0.72 14.52 40.44
N ARG A 76 1.09 14.62 41.72
CA ARG A 76 0.50 14.02 42.94
C ARG A 76 0.92 12.60 43.31
#